data_AF-T1BRW1-F1
#
_entry.id   AF-T1BRW1-F1
#
_cell.length_a   1.000
_cell.length_b   1.000
_cell.length_c   1.000
_cell.angle_alpha   90.00
_cell.angle_beta   90.00
_cell.angle_gamma   90.00
#
_symmetry.space_group_name_H-M   'P 1'
#
loop_
_entity.id
_entity.type
_entity.pdbx_description
1 polymer ?
#
loop_
_entity_poly.entity_id
_entity_poly.type
_entity_poly.pdbx_seq_one_letter_code
_entity_poly.pdbx_strand_id
1 'polypeptide(L)' 'MSLVERKSRRAMTHSRCGLMDRVHTLTFDNSRAFSDPIGIAADLKARVCFAPPYASWKRGANESTHGRIHLSFA' A
#
# COMPACT_ATOMS: atom_id res chain seq x y z
N MET A 1 12.59 -10.45 -7.63
CA MET A 1 12.18 -9.28 -6.82
C MET A 1 13.32 -8.27 -6.80
N SER A 2 13.09 -7.10 -7.39
CA SER A 2 14.01 -5.98 -7.45
C SER A 2 14.32 -5.41 -6.05
N LEU A 3 15.44 -4.69 -5.92
CA LEU A 3 15.86 -4.05 -4.66
C LEU A 3 14.79 -3.08 -4.12
N VAL A 4 14.05 -2.42 -5.01
CA VAL A 4 12.96 -1.48 -4.69
C VAL A 4 11.80 -2.20 -4.01
N GLU A 5 11.34 -3.32 -4.56
CA GLU A 5 10.25 -4.13 -3.96
C GLU A 5 10.63 -4.65 -2.57
N ARG A 6 11.89 -5.06 -2.38
CA ARG A 6 12.40 -5.50 -1.07
C ARG A 6 12.41 -4.37 -0.03
N LYS A 7 12.82 -3.16 -0.42
CA LYS A 7 12.86 -2.00 0.48
C LYS A 7 11.44 -1.60 0.91
N SER A 8 10.51 -1.56 -0.04
CA SER A 8 9.10 -1.24 0.23
C SER A 8 8.45 -2.25 1.17
N ARG A 9 8.65 -3.56 0.95
CA ARG A 9 8.16 -4.60 1.87
C ARG A 9 8.64 -4.43 3.29
N ARG A 10 9.96 -4.27 3.47
CA ARG A 10 10.55 -4.16 4.80
C ARG A 10 10.04 -2.94 5.56
N ALA A 11 9.87 -1.81 4.86
CA ALA A 11 9.30 -0.60 5.43
C ALA A 11 7.84 -0.80 5.89
N MET A 12 7.03 -1.48 5.07
CA MET A 12 5.63 -1.75 5.42
C MET A 12 5.50 -2.72 6.58
N THR A 13 6.31 -3.77 6.66
CA THR A 13 6.32 -4.70 7.80
C THR A 13 6.72 -3.99 9.09
N HIS A 14 7.64 -3.01 9.04
CA HIS A 14 8.11 -2.28 10.21
C HIS A 14 7.09 -1.22 10.70
N SER A 15 6.50 -0.45 9.79
CA SER A 15 5.50 0.60 10.12
C SER A 15 4.18 0.04 10.67
N ARG A 16 3.96 -1.25 10.45
CA ARG A 16 2.71 -1.96 10.69
C ARG A 16 2.48 -2.41 12.12
N CYS A 17 3.53 -2.44 12.95
CA CYS A 17 3.46 -2.89 14.34
C CYS A 17 2.40 -2.14 15.18
N GLY A 18 2.00 -0.91 14.81
CA GLY A 18 1.00 -0.11 15.54
C GLY A 18 -0.41 -0.07 14.96
N LEU A 19 -0.66 -0.57 13.75
CA LEU A 19 -1.99 -0.50 13.09
C LEU A 19 -2.69 -1.85 12.95
N MET A 20 -2.01 -2.95 13.29
CA MET A 20 -2.47 -4.32 13.04
C MET A 20 -3.83 -4.66 13.65
N ASP A 21 -4.08 -4.24 14.89
CA ASP A 21 -5.35 -4.55 15.57
C ASP A 21 -6.55 -3.79 14.99
N ARG A 22 -6.30 -2.78 14.14
CA ARG A 22 -7.34 -1.89 13.61
C ARG A 22 -7.58 -2.06 12.12
N VAL A 23 -6.68 -2.74 11.39
CA VAL A 23 -6.72 -2.82 9.92
C VAL A 23 -7.00 -4.26 9.47
N HIS A 24 -8.22 -4.48 8.97
CA HIS A 24 -8.67 -5.79 8.47
C HIS A 24 -8.33 -6.02 6.98
N THR A 25 -8.14 -4.95 6.21
CA THR A 25 -7.87 -5.02 4.77
C THR A 25 -6.98 -3.85 4.34
N LEU A 26 -5.97 -4.13 3.52
CA LEU A 26 -5.11 -3.13 2.89
C LEU A 26 -5.37 -3.10 1.39
N THR A 27 -5.53 -1.90 0.85
CA THR A 27 -5.69 -1.67 -0.60
C THR A 27 -4.42 -1.03 -1.15
N PHE A 28 -3.75 -1.68 -2.09
CA PHE A 28 -2.58 -1.13 -2.78
C PHE A 28 -2.92 -0.56 -4.14
N ASP A 29 -2.08 0.36 -4.59
CA ASP A 29 -2.03 0.76 -5.99
C ASP A 29 -1.29 -0.31 -6.82
N ASN A 30 -1.43 -0.23 -8.15
CA ASN A 30 -0.75 -1.14 -9.07
C ASN A 30 0.69 -0.69 -9.34
N SER A 31 1.34 -0.07 -8.36
CA SER A 31 2.72 0.34 -8.54
C SER A 31 3.62 -0.90 -8.60
N ARG A 32 4.71 -0.77 -9.35
CA ARG A 32 5.68 -1.86 -9.54
C ARG A 32 6.27 -2.35 -8.21
N ALA A 33 6.32 -1.47 -7.21
CA ALA A 33 6.80 -1.79 -5.87
C ALA A 33 5.90 -2.77 -5.10
N PHE A 34 4.63 -2.93 -5.50
CA PHE A 34 3.66 -3.83 -4.88
C PHE A 34 3.17 -4.93 -5.84
N SER A 35 3.93 -5.22 -6.89
CA SER A 35 3.58 -6.21 -7.91
C SER A 35 3.67 -7.69 -7.46
N ASP A 36 3.98 -7.95 -6.19
CA ASP A 36 3.88 -9.30 -5.59
C ASP A 36 2.86 -9.31 -4.43
N PRO A 37 1.56 -9.48 -4.75
CA PRO A 37 0.44 -9.54 -3.81
C PRO A 37 0.60 -10.62 -2.74
N ILE A 38 1.13 -11.78 -3.14
CA ILE A 38 1.11 -12.99 -2.34
C ILE A 38 2.11 -12.86 -1.19
N GLY A 39 3.35 -12.48 -1.49
CA GLY A 39 4.34 -12.27 -0.43
C GLY A 39 4.00 -11.05 0.45
N ILE A 40 3.34 -10.02 -0.10
CA ILE A 40 2.88 -8.87 0.69
C ILE A 40 1.77 -9.32 1.65
N ALA A 41 0.79 -10.09 1.20
CA ALA A 41 -0.27 -10.60 2.06
C ALA A 41 0.26 -11.53 3.17
N ALA A 42 1.26 -12.37 2.85
CA ALA A 42 1.93 -13.24 3.82
C ALA A 42 2.69 -12.43 4.90
N ASP A 43 3.50 -11.46 4.48
CA ASP A 43 4.23 -10.56 5.40
C ASP A 43 3.26 -9.70 6.22
N LEU A 44 2.13 -9.32 5.60
CA LEU A 44 1.09 -8.49 6.19
C LEU A 44 0.01 -9.28 6.95
N LYS A 45 -0.05 -10.61 6.99
CA LYS A 45 -1.14 -11.37 7.66
C LYS A 45 -2.55 -10.73 7.52
N ALA A 46 -2.83 -10.10 6.39
CA ALA A 46 -3.99 -9.23 6.19
C ALA A 46 -4.47 -9.40 4.75
N ARG A 47 -5.76 -9.18 4.52
CA ARG A 47 -6.31 -9.21 3.16
C ARG A 47 -5.75 -8.03 2.37
N VAL A 48 -5.14 -8.34 1.24
CA VAL A 48 -4.57 -7.37 0.32
C VAL A 48 -5.44 -7.29 -0.93
N CYS A 49 -5.93 -6.11 -1.24
CA CYS A 49 -6.77 -5.82 -2.41
C CYS A 49 -6.02 -4.89 -3.37
N PHE A 50 -6.13 -5.14 -4.68
CA PHE A 50 -5.56 -4.28 -5.71
C PHE A 50 -6.68 -3.57 -6.48
N ALA A 51 -6.43 -2.31 -6.86
CA ALA A 51 -7.35 -1.59 -7.72
C ALA A 51 -7.35 -2.21 -9.13
N PRO A 52 -8.51 -2.38 -9.78
CA PRO A 52 -8.56 -2.88 -11.14
C PRO A 52 -7.75 -1.97 -12.09
N PRO A 53 -7.11 -2.53 -13.12
CA PRO A 53 -6.45 -1.74 -14.15
C PRO A 53 -7.47 -0.78 -14.79
N TYR A 54 -7.05 0.47 -15.04
CA TYR A 54 -7.87 1.55 -15.61
C TYR A 54 -9.05 2.04 -14.75
N ALA A 55 -9.13 1.65 -13.47
CA ALA A 55 -10.15 2.12 -12.53
C ALA A 55 -9.57 3.12 -11.49
N SER A 56 -8.92 4.19 -11.96
CA SER A 56 -8.31 5.23 -11.11
C SER A 56 -9.29 5.87 -10.11
N TRP A 57 -10.55 6.08 -10.51
CA TRP A 57 -11.64 6.59 -9.67
C TRP A 57 -11.86 5.83 -8.36
N LYS A 58 -11.60 4.51 -8.30
CA LYS A 58 -11.68 3.72 -7.05
C LYS A 58 -10.59 4.10 -6.03
N ARG A 59 -9.62 4.94 -6.42
CA ARG A 59 -8.53 5.46 -5.57
C ARG A 59 -8.61 6.96 -5.31
N GLY A 60 -9.72 7.62 -5.66
CA GLY A 60 -9.86 9.08 -5.48
C GLY A 60 -9.57 9.57 -4.05
N ALA A 61 -9.87 8.76 -3.04
CA ALA A 61 -9.53 9.06 -1.63
C ALA A 61 -8.02 8.99 -1.33
N ASN A 62 -7.28 8.07 -1.94
CA ASN A 62 -5.82 8.00 -1.78
C ASN A 62 -5.14 9.20 -2.45
N GLU A 63 -5.58 9.56 -3.67
CA GLU A 63 -4.98 10.66 -4.44
C GLU A 63 -5.24 12.02 -3.79
N SER A 64 -6.47 12.25 -3.33
CA SER A 64 -6.81 13.46 -2.57
C SER A 64 -6.04 13.54 -1.24
N THR A 65 -5.83 12.41 -0.56
CA THR A 65 -5.01 12.37 0.66
C THR A 65 -3.54 12.67 0.39
N HIS A 66 -2.95 12.09 -0.67
CA HIS A 66 -1.58 12.42 -1.07
C HIS A 66 -1.41 13.90 -1.40
N GLY A 67 -2.36 14.49 -2.12
CA GLY A 67 -2.37 15.93 -2.42
C GLY A 67 -2.40 16.79 -1.16
N ARG A 68 -3.25 16.43 -0.18
CA ARG A 68 -3.34 17.13 1.11
C ARG A 68 -2.06 17.02 1.93
N ILE A 69 -1.43 15.84 1.95
CA ILE A 69 -0.16 15.63 2.64
C ILE A 69 0.95 16.47 2.00
N HIS A 70 1.07 16.42 0.66
CA HIS A 70 2.08 17.21 -0.04
C HIS A 70 1.91 18.72 0.19
N LEU A 71 0.66 19.20 0.16
CA LEU A 71 0.33 20.59 0.45
C LEU A 71 0.66 20.99 1.89
N SER A 72 0.45 20.10 2.87
CA SER A 72 0.74 20.40 4.28
C SER A 72 2.23 20.52 4.61
N PHE A 73 3.11 20.11 3.69
CA PHE A 73 4.57 20.21 3.82
C PHE A 73 5.18 21.27 2.89
N ALA A 74 4.35 22.05 2.17
CA ALA A 74 4.76 23.19 1.36
C ALA A 74 4.58 24.50 2.17
#